data_AF-A0AAD3NXS3-F1
#
_entry.id   AF-A0AAD3NXS3-F1
#
_cell.length_a   1.000
_cell.length_b   1.000
_cell.length_c   1.000
_cell.angle_alpha   90.00
_cell.angle_beta   90.00
_cell.angle_gamma   90.00
#
_symmetry.space_group_name_H-M   'P 1'
#
loop_
_entity.id
_entity.type
_entity.pdbx_description
1 polymer ?
#
loop_
_entity_poly.entity_id
_entity_poly.type
_entity_poly.pdbx_seq_one_letter_code
_entity_poly.pdbx_strand_id
1 'polypeptide(L)'
;MFYSLHAAGAGVLAIVLGVMLINMRYVLMSSYMAIYFTGATSFQKFVSGALLTDETFGVAAQQGSRTGELPFAWMLGLNVTAWLNWIVANLAGALLASSLPEPITQGLSFSLVAMFIGLLLMTWFASRQRLPETIAIAISVAVIAATSRTLDVNVGVLLATVAAASISTLLLWRTKTRTQDQ
;
A
#
# COMPACT_ATOMS: atom_id res chain seq x y z
N MET A 1 16.66 -1.15 -9.71
CA MET A 1 16.81 -2.14 -8.64
C MET A 1 17.55 -3.40 -9.08
N PHE A 2 17.05 -4.19 -10.05
CA PHE A 2 17.79 -5.37 -10.55
C PHE A 2 19.19 -5.02 -11.07
N TYR A 3 19.25 -4.05 -11.99
CA TYR A 3 20.51 -3.59 -12.58
C TYR A 3 21.49 -3.06 -11.52
N SER A 4 21.01 -2.26 -10.57
CA SER A 4 21.83 -1.68 -9.51
C SER A 4 22.35 -2.72 -8.51
N LEU A 5 21.56 -3.74 -8.16
CA LEU A 5 21.98 -4.83 -7.27
C LEU A 5 22.94 -5.79 -7.96
N HIS A 6 22.70 -6.08 -9.24
CA HIS A 6 23.61 -6.90 -10.02
C HIS A 6 24.97 -6.20 -10.20
N ALA A 7 24.97 -4.90 -10.50
CA ALA A 7 26.19 -4.09 -10.55
C ALA A 7 26.93 -3.99 -9.20
N ALA A 8 26.21 -4.14 -8.08
CA ALA A 8 26.79 -4.19 -6.73
C ALA A 8 27.29 -5.59 -6.32
N GLY A 9 27.28 -6.57 -7.23
CA GLY A 9 27.77 -7.93 -6.98
C GLY A 9 26.79 -8.83 -6.22
N ALA A 10 25.52 -8.46 -6.09
CA ALA A 10 24.52 -9.31 -5.44
C ALA A 10 24.24 -10.56 -6.30
N GLY A 11 24.19 -11.72 -5.64
CA GLY A 11 23.85 -12.98 -6.30
C GLY A 11 22.44 -12.95 -6.90
N VAL A 12 22.27 -13.49 -8.11
CA VAL A 12 20.99 -13.48 -8.86
C VAL A 12 19.83 -14.00 -8.00
N LEU A 13 20.06 -15.05 -7.21
CA LEU A 13 19.07 -15.61 -6.30
C LEU A 13 18.58 -14.59 -5.25
N ALA A 14 19.48 -13.81 -4.66
CA ALA A 14 19.12 -12.79 -3.66
C ALA A 14 18.28 -11.67 -4.30
N ILE A 15 18.58 -11.29 -5.55
CA ILE A 15 17.81 -10.27 -6.27
C ILE A 15 16.41 -10.80 -6.59
N VAL A 16 16.30 -12.03 -7.10
CA VAL A 16 15.01 -12.68 -7.38
C VAL A 16 14.16 -12.77 -6.12
N LEU A 17 14.73 -13.25 -5.01
CA LEU A 17 14.04 -13.33 -3.73
C LEU A 17 13.63 -11.95 -3.21
N GLY A 18 14.50 -10.94 -3.30
CA GLY A 18 14.18 -9.57 -2.89
C GLY A 18 13.04 -8.96 -3.68
N VAL A 19 13.04 -9.14 -5.00
CA VAL A 19 11.94 -8.67 -5.86
C VAL A 19 10.66 -9.42 -5.57
N MET A 20 10.72 -10.75 -5.44
CA MET A 20 9.56 -11.55 -5.08
C MET A 20 8.98 -11.09 -3.73
N LEU A 21 9.82 -10.88 -2.72
CA LEU A 21 9.42 -10.43 -1.39
C LEU A 21 8.72 -9.07 -1.43
N ILE A 22 9.26 -8.11 -2.18
CA ILE A 22 8.65 -6.77 -2.34
C ILE A 22 7.32 -6.84 -3.10
N ASN A 23 7.19 -7.78 -4.04
CA ASN A 23 5.98 -7.98 -4.84
C ASN A 23 4.94 -8.88 -4.15
N MET A 24 5.25 -9.51 -3.01
CA MET A 24 4.26 -10.28 -2.22
C MET A 24 3.04 -9.43 -1.83
N ARG A 25 3.16 -8.10 -1.81
CA ARG A 25 2.02 -7.19 -1.62
C ARG A 25 0.86 -7.48 -2.57
N TYR A 26 1.14 -7.87 -3.82
CA TYR A 26 0.10 -8.19 -4.79
C TYR A 26 -0.65 -9.46 -4.43
N VAL A 27 0.03 -10.43 -3.81
CA VAL A 27 -0.60 -11.65 -3.28
C VAL A 27 -1.56 -11.29 -2.14
N LEU A 28 -1.12 -10.44 -1.21
CA LEU A 28 -1.96 -9.99 -0.08
C LEU A 28 -3.18 -9.20 -0.58
N MET A 29 -2.97 -8.23 -1.47
CA MET A 29 -4.06 -7.42 -2.04
C MET A 29 -5.04 -8.28 -2.84
N SER A 30 -4.55 -9.20 -3.66
CA SER A 30 -5.40 -10.11 -4.44
C SER A 30 -6.19 -11.07 -3.55
N SER A 31 -5.59 -11.56 -2.46
CA SER A 31 -6.26 -12.43 -1.48
C SER A 31 -7.40 -11.69 -0.78
N TYR A 32 -7.17 -10.44 -0.38
CA TYR A 32 -8.21 -9.60 0.21
C TYR A 32 -9.29 -9.22 -0.79
N MET A 33 -8.95 -9.01 -2.07
CA MET A 33 -9.96 -8.70 -3.09
C MET A 33 -10.78 -9.92 -3.51
N ALA A 34 -10.20 -11.12 -3.48
CA ALA A 34 -10.85 -12.34 -3.97
C ALA A 34 -12.24 -12.62 -3.38
N ILE A 35 -12.49 -12.21 -2.13
CA ILE A 35 -13.80 -12.37 -1.46
C ILE A 35 -14.92 -11.58 -2.13
N TYR A 36 -14.60 -10.50 -2.85
CA TYR A 36 -15.59 -9.63 -3.50
C TYR A 36 -15.84 -9.99 -4.98
N PHE A 37 -15.05 -10.92 -5.55
CA PHE A 37 -15.10 -11.34 -6.95
C PHE A 37 -15.68 -12.75 -7.14
N THR A 38 -16.50 -13.25 -6.20
CA THR A 38 -17.02 -14.62 -6.20
C THR A 38 -17.80 -14.99 -7.47
N GLY A 39 -18.49 -14.01 -8.09
CA GLY A 39 -19.22 -14.19 -9.36
C GLY A 39 -18.46 -13.87 -10.65
N ALA A 40 -17.20 -13.43 -10.58
CA ALA A 40 -16.44 -13.00 -11.76
C ALA A 40 -15.72 -14.16 -12.48
N THR A 41 -15.59 -14.07 -13.80
CA THR A 41 -14.85 -15.06 -14.61
C THR A 41 -13.35 -15.01 -14.31
N SER A 42 -12.62 -16.10 -14.60
CA SER A 42 -11.16 -16.14 -14.40
C SER A 42 -10.42 -15.03 -15.16
N PHE A 43 -10.91 -14.64 -16.34
CA PHE A 43 -10.36 -13.52 -17.11
C PHE A 43 -10.60 -12.17 -16.41
N GLN A 44 -11.82 -11.94 -15.91
CA GLN A 44 -12.16 -10.71 -15.18
C GLN A 44 -11.31 -10.57 -13.91
N LYS A 45 -11.10 -11.67 -13.18
CA LYS A 45 -10.22 -11.71 -12.01
C LYS A 45 -8.77 -11.40 -12.39
N PHE A 46 -8.28 -12.00 -13.46
CA PHE A 46 -6.92 -11.76 -13.96
C PHE A 46 -6.70 -10.29 -14.35
N VAL A 47 -7.59 -9.72 -15.18
CA VAL A 47 -7.48 -8.31 -15.60
C VAL A 47 -7.57 -7.36 -14.42
N SER A 48 -8.50 -7.61 -13.49
CA SER A 48 -8.67 -6.77 -12.30
C SER A 48 -7.45 -6.83 -11.37
N GLY A 49 -6.83 -8.00 -11.23
CA GLY A 49 -5.62 -8.19 -10.42
C GLY A 49 -4.35 -7.65 -11.09
N ALA A 50 -4.21 -7.82 -12.41
CA ALA A 50 -3.03 -7.38 -13.16
C ALA A 50 -2.87 -5.86 -13.21
N LEU A 51 -4.00 -5.12 -13.17
CA LEU A 51 -4.02 -3.66 -13.16
C LEU A 51 -4.14 -3.06 -11.75
N LEU A 52 -4.09 -3.90 -10.71
CA LEU A 52 -4.24 -3.45 -9.34
C LEU A 52 -2.97 -2.70 -8.89
N THR A 53 -3.18 -1.57 -8.24
CA THR A 53 -2.14 -0.71 -7.63
C THR A 53 -2.49 -0.45 -6.17
N ASP A 54 -1.55 0.09 -5.39
CA ASP A 54 -1.77 0.40 -3.97
C ASP A 54 -2.92 1.43 -3.81
N GLU A 55 -3.06 2.36 -4.76
CA GLU A 55 -4.10 3.38 -4.83
C GLU A 55 -5.47 2.79 -5.19
N THR A 56 -5.54 2.01 -6.27
CA THR A 56 -6.80 1.40 -6.71
C THR A 56 -7.26 0.35 -5.70
N PHE A 57 -6.34 -0.33 -5.03
CA PHE A 57 -6.65 -1.24 -3.92
C PHE A 57 -7.30 -0.49 -2.76
N GLY A 58 -6.77 0.66 -2.33
CA GLY A 58 -7.36 1.44 -1.25
C GLY A 58 -8.81 1.85 -1.52
N VAL A 59 -9.08 2.32 -2.74
CA VAL A 59 -10.44 2.70 -3.19
C VAL A 59 -11.34 1.46 -3.30
N ALA A 60 -10.85 0.37 -3.89
CA ALA A 60 -11.60 -0.86 -4.08
C ALA A 60 -11.94 -1.54 -2.75
N ALA A 61 -11.00 -1.60 -1.80
CA ALA A 61 -11.21 -2.13 -0.45
C ALA A 61 -12.30 -1.36 0.29
N GLN A 62 -12.29 -0.03 0.20
CA GLN A 62 -13.33 0.81 0.78
C GLN A 62 -14.69 0.54 0.15
N GLN A 63 -14.76 0.44 -1.18
CA GLN A 63 -16.00 0.15 -1.89
C GLN A 63 -16.53 -1.23 -1.51
N GLY A 64 -15.71 -2.27 -1.60
CA GLY A 64 -16.07 -3.64 -1.24
C GLY A 64 -16.52 -3.78 0.22
N SER A 65 -15.87 -3.09 1.16
CA SER A 65 -16.31 -3.06 2.56
C SER A 65 -17.66 -2.36 2.77
N ARG A 66 -18.07 -1.46 1.87
CA ARG A 66 -19.36 -0.74 1.97
C ARG A 66 -20.50 -1.47 1.27
N THR A 67 -20.26 -1.99 0.07
CA THR A 67 -21.29 -2.59 -0.78
C THR A 67 -21.35 -4.10 -0.69
N GLY A 68 -20.33 -4.76 -0.14
CA GLY A 68 -20.23 -6.22 -0.07
C GLY A 68 -19.84 -6.90 -1.38
N GLU A 69 -19.82 -6.15 -2.49
CA GLU A 69 -19.50 -6.64 -3.83
C GLU A 69 -18.67 -5.62 -4.61
N LEU A 70 -17.84 -6.10 -5.54
CA LEU A 70 -17.06 -5.30 -6.48
C LEU A 70 -17.39 -5.69 -7.93
N PRO A 71 -18.31 -4.98 -8.60
CA PRO A 71 -18.62 -5.23 -9.99
C PRO A 71 -17.41 -5.06 -10.90
N PHE A 72 -17.20 -5.98 -11.83
CA PHE A 72 -16.06 -5.94 -12.77
C PHE A 72 -15.99 -4.62 -13.56
N ALA A 73 -17.12 -4.12 -14.05
CA ALA A 73 -17.16 -2.87 -14.81
C ALA A 73 -16.69 -1.65 -13.99
N TRP A 74 -17.02 -1.62 -12.70
CA TRP A 74 -16.57 -0.57 -11.79
C TRP A 74 -15.05 -0.67 -11.55
N MET A 75 -14.55 -1.88 -11.29
CA MET A 75 -13.12 -2.12 -11.09
C MET A 75 -12.30 -1.78 -12.33
N LEU A 76 -12.81 -2.15 -13.52
CA LEU A 76 -12.18 -1.81 -14.78
C LEU A 76 -12.15 -0.30 -15.01
N GLY A 77 -13.25 0.40 -14.72
CA GLY A 77 -13.30 1.86 -14.76
C GLY A 77 -12.26 2.50 -13.84
N LEU A 78 -12.17 2.04 -12.59
CA LEU A 78 -11.17 2.50 -11.63
C LEU A 78 -9.74 2.29 -12.16
N ASN A 79 -9.42 1.09 -12.64
CA ASN A 79 -8.09 0.76 -13.15
C ASN A 79 -7.72 1.56 -14.41
N VAL A 80 -8.66 1.71 -15.36
CA VAL A 80 -8.43 2.47 -16.59
C VAL A 80 -8.24 3.96 -16.28
N THR A 81 -9.06 4.54 -15.40
CA THR A 81 -8.89 5.94 -14.99
C THR A 81 -7.57 6.18 -14.28
N ALA A 82 -7.13 5.28 -13.40
CA ALA A 82 -5.83 5.35 -12.76
C ALA A 82 -4.69 5.30 -13.79
N TRP A 83 -4.79 4.43 -14.80
CA TRP A 83 -3.80 4.29 -15.85
C TRP A 83 -3.73 5.53 -16.76
N LEU A 84 -4.88 6.09 -17.15
CA LEU A 84 -4.95 7.33 -17.92
C LEU A 84 -4.37 8.51 -17.12
N ASN A 85 -4.74 8.62 -15.84
CA ASN A 85 -4.18 9.63 -14.95
C ASN A 85 -2.66 9.52 -14.85
N TRP A 86 -2.12 8.30 -14.75
CA TRP A 86 -0.68 8.06 -14.73
C TRP A 86 0.00 8.56 -16.01
N ILE A 87 -0.56 8.25 -17.19
CA ILE A 87 -0.01 8.73 -18.48
C ILE A 87 -0.01 10.26 -18.53
N VAL A 88 -1.14 10.89 -18.19
CA VAL A 88 -1.28 12.35 -18.21
C VAL A 88 -0.32 13.01 -17.22
N ALA A 89 -0.19 12.46 -16.01
CA ALA A 89 0.73 12.97 -14.99
C ALA A 89 2.19 12.86 -15.42
N ASN A 90 2.60 11.75 -16.06
CA ASN A 90 3.96 11.60 -16.59
C ASN A 90 4.23 12.57 -17.73
N LEU A 91 3.27 12.76 -18.64
CA LEU A 91 3.43 13.72 -19.74
C LEU A 91 3.52 15.16 -19.21
N ALA A 92 2.63 15.54 -18.30
CA ALA A 92 2.67 16.85 -17.65
C ALA A 92 3.97 17.05 -16.87
N GLY A 93 4.41 16.03 -16.12
CA GLY A 93 5.67 16.04 -15.39
C GLY A 93 6.87 16.21 -16.31
N ALA A 94 6.93 15.48 -17.43
CA ALA A 94 8.01 15.59 -18.41
C ALA A 94 8.07 16.98 -19.07
N LEU A 95 6.92 17.57 -19.40
CA LEU A 95 6.84 18.91 -19.99
C LEU A 95 7.25 20.00 -18.98
N LEU A 96 6.87 19.85 -17.72
CA LEU A 96 7.16 20.84 -16.67
C LEU A 96 8.56 20.68 -16.09
N ALA A 97 9.16 19.48 -16.14
CA ALA A 97 10.44 19.17 -15.51
C ALA A 97 11.58 20.13 -15.91
N SER A 98 11.63 20.57 -17.17
CA SER A 98 12.65 21.49 -17.68
C SER A 98 12.50 22.93 -17.18
N SER A 99 11.32 23.29 -16.67
CA SER A 99 10.97 24.65 -16.22
C SER A 99 10.95 24.78 -14.70
N LEU A 100 11.23 23.71 -13.95
CA LEU A 100 11.16 23.71 -12.49
C LEU A 100 12.41 24.34 -11.85
N PRO A 101 12.24 25.31 -10.93
CA PRO A 101 13.34 25.81 -10.10
C PRO A 101 13.98 24.71 -9.23
N GLU A 102 15.28 24.83 -8.98
CA GLU A 102 16.08 23.89 -8.19
C GLU A 102 15.52 23.58 -6.78
N PRO A 103 14.89 24.52 -6.04
CA PRO A 103 14.24 24.19 -4.77
C PRO A 103 13.08 23.19 -4.90
N ILE A 104 12.35 23.24 -6.01
CA ILE A 104 11.20 22.34 -6.25
C ILE A 104 11.68 20.94 -6.63
N THR A 105 12.74 20.85 -7.43
CA THR A 105 13.29 19.55 -7.85
C THR A 105 13.89 18.78 -6.67
N GLN A 106 14.51 19.47 -5.71
CA GLN A 106 14.97 18.85 -4.46
C GLN A 106 13.80 18.27 -3.63
N GLY A 107 12.65 18.94 -3.64
CA GLY A 107 11.43 18.49 -2.97
C GLY A 107 10.78 17.25 -3.58
N LEU A 108 11.08 16.90 -4.84
CA LEU A 108 10.51 15.70 -5.49
C LEU A 108 10.89 14.40 -4.78
N SER A 109 12.03 14.39 -4.08
CA SER A 109 12.47 13.27 -3.24
C SER A 109 11.44 12.89 -2.17
N PHE A 110 10.65 13.89 -1.71
CA PHE A 110 9.62 13.72 -0.70
C PHE A 110 8.27 13.26 -1.29
N SER A 111 8.07 13.36 -2.61
CA SER A 111 6.78 13.06 -3.25
C SER A 111 6.29 11.63 -2.99
N LEU A 112 7.19 10.65 -3.01
CA LEU A 112 6.84 9.26 -2.73
C LEU A 112 6.40 9.06 -1.27
N VAL A 113 7.05 9.74 -0.33
CA VAL A 113 6.64 9.72 1.09
C VAL A 113 5.27 10.38 1.26
N ALA A 114 5.07 11.54 0.63
CA ALA A 114 3.79 12.25 0.65
C ALA A 114 2.63 11.40 0.09
N MET A 115 2.88 10.62 -0.98
CA MET A 115 1.90 9.70 -1.56
C MET A 115 1.44 8.64 -0.55
N PHE A 116 2.38 7.98 0.14
CA PHE A 116 2.04 6.97 1.15
C PHE A 116 1.31 7.58 2.35
N ILE A 117 1.65 8.80 2.76
CA ILE A 117 0.89 9.53 3.80
C ILE A 117 -0.54 9.79 3.32
N GLY A 118 -0.72 10.22 2.07
CA GLY A 118 -2.03 10.42 1.47
C GLY A 118 -2.88 9.14 1.45
N LEU A 119 -2.29 8.01 1.07
CA LEU A 119 -2.95 6.69 1.09
C LEU A 119 -3.33 6.25 2.50
N LEU A 120 -2.44 6.45 3.46
CA LEU A 120 -2.71 6.15 4.87
C LEU A 120 -3.88 6.98 5.40
N LEU A 121 -3.89 8.30 5.12
CA LEU A 121 -4.98 9.17 5.54
C LEU A 121 -6.30 8.79 4.85
N MET A 122 -6.28 8.51 3.55
CA MET A 122 -7.45 8.08 2.80
C MET A 122 -8.09 6.83 3.40
N THR A 123 -7.28 5.80 3.64
CA THR A 123 -7.76 4.53 4.22
C THR A 123 -8.25 4.73 5.66
N TRP A 124 -7.57 5.54 6.46
CA TRP A 124 -7.97 5.86 7.84
C TRP A 124 -9.30 6.64 7.91
N PHE A 125 -9.48 7.67 7.08
CA PHE A 125 -10.74 8.44 7.03
C PHE A 125 -11.91 7.57 6.55
N ALA A 126 -11.63 6.66 5.63
CA ALA A 126 -12.60 5.71 5.10
C ALA A 126 -13.01 4.61 6.08
N SER A 127 -12.13 4.27 7.02
CA SER A 127 -12.28 3.10 7.88
C SER A 127 -13.33 3.28 8.98
N ARG A 128 -14.02 2.18 9.30
CA ARG A 128 -14.89 2.04 10.47
C ARG A 128 -14.12 1.64 11.73
N GLN A 129 -12.86 1.22 11.60
CA GLN A 129 -12.00 0.72 12.68
C GLN A 129 -10.87 1.71 13.00
N ARG A 130 -11.21 3.01 13.11
CA ARG A 130 -10.22 4.08 13.28
C ARG A 130 -9.36 3.96 14.55
N LEU A 131 -9.93 3.44 15.64
CA LEU A 131 -9.24 3.33 16.92
C LEU A 131 -8.00 2.40 16.86
N PRO A 132 -8.12 1.12 16.45
CA PRO A 132 -6.96 0.23 16.33
C PRO A 132 -5.95 0.70 15.27
N GLU A 133 -6.40 1.35 14.18
CA GLU A 133 -5.52 1.94 13.18
C GLU A 133 -4.69 3.10 13.73
N THR A 134 -5.31 4.02 14.47
CA THR A 134 -4.58 5.12 15.15
C THR A 134 -3.57 4.59 16.15
N ILE A 135 -3.91 3.52 16.88
CA ILE A 135 -2.98 2.86 17.82
C ILE A 135 -1.80 2.24 17.05
N ALA A 136 -2.04 1.58 15.92
CA ALA A 136 -0.98 1.03 15.08
C ALA A 136 -0.02 2.12 14.57
N ILE A 137 -0.56 3.27 14.16
CA ILE A 137 0.24 4.44 13.75
C ILE A 137 1.08 4.95 14.92
N ALA A 138 0.47 5.14 16.10
CA ALA A 138 1.17 5.62 17.29
C ALA A 138 2.31 4.69 17.73
N ILE A 139 2.07 3.37 17.71
CA ILE A 139 3.09 2.35 18.02
C ILE A 139 4.23 2.41 16.99
N SER A 140 3.91 2.52 15.71
CA SER A 140 4.92 2.61 14.65
C SER A 140 5.85 3.81 14.87
N VAL A 141 5.27 4.98 15.19
CA VAL A 141 6.04 6.19 15.51
C VAL A 141 6.88 6.00 16.78
N ALA A 142 6.32 5.41 17.83
CA ALA A 142 7.02 5.19 19.08
C ALA A 142 8.22 4.24 18.92
N VAL A 143 8.06 3.14 18.18
CA VAL A 143 9.13 2.17 17.93
C VAL A 143 10.22 2.79 17.06
N ILE A 144 9.86 3.54 16.01
CA ILE A 144 10.86 4.24 15.19
C ILE A 144 11.61 5.28 16.02
N ALA A 145 10.92 6.08 16.84
CA ALA A 145 11.57 7.07 17.70
C ALA A 145 12.57 6.40 18.67
N ALA A 146 12.19 5.27 19.28
CA ALA A 146 13.04 4.52 20.20
C ALA A 146 14.25 3.84 19.51
N THR A 147 14.07 3.34 18.28
CA THR A 147 15.11 2.61 17.54
C THR A 147 16.02 3.51 16.70
N SER A 148 15.58 4.72 16.34
CA SER A 148 16.28 5.64 15.45
C SER A 148 17.70 6.01 15.86
N ARG A 149 18.02 5.93 17.16
CA ARG A 149 19.35 6.27 17.71
C ARG A 149 20.25 5.06 17.93
N THR A 150 19.69 3.85 17.90
CA THR A 150 20.36 2.63 18.36
C THR A 150 20.51 1.57 17.27
N LEU A 151 19.63 1.57 16.27
CA LEU A 151 19.59 0.57 15.21
C LEU A 151 19.56 1.24 13.84
N ASP A 152 19.94 0.47 12.81
CA ASP A 152 19.71 0.84 11.43
C ASP A 152 18.22 1.09 11.17
N VAL A 153 17.93 2.14 10.40
CA VAL A 153 16.57 2.56 10.06
C VAL A 153 15.75 1.41 9.47
N ASN A 154 16.36 0.57 8.63
CA ASN A 154 15.70 -0.59 8.03
C ASN A 154 15.22 -1.60 9.09
N VAL A 155 16.03 -1.85 10.11
CA VAL A 155 15.68 -2.75 11.22
C VAL A 155 14.59 -2.12 12.10
N GLY A 156 14.70 -0.82 12.36
CA GLY A 156 13.69 -0.06 13.09
C GLY A 156 12.31 -0.12 12.42
N VAL A 157 12.25 0.04 11.09
CA VAL A 157 11.00 -0.06 10.30
C VAL A 157 10.41 -1.46 10.35
N LEU A 158 11.24 -2.52 10.28
CA LEU A 158 10.76 -3.90 10.41
C LEU A 158 10.14 -4.15 11.79
N LEU A 159 10.83 -3.75 12.86
CA LEU A 159 10.34 -3.89 14.24
C LEU A 159 9.05 -3.09 14.46
N ALA A 160 8.98 -1.86 13.96
CA ALA A 160 7.79 -1.02 14.06
C ALA A 160 6.59 -1.68 13.38
N THR A 161 6.79 -2.23 12.17
CA THR A 161 5.74 -2.90 11.40
C THR A 161 5.21 -4.15 12.13
N VAL A 162 6.11 -4.99 12.65
CA VAL A 162 5.73 -6.22 13.36
C VAL A 162 5.01 -5.90 14.67
N ALA A 163 5.51 -4.93 15.44
CA ALA A 163 4.89 -4.52 16.70
C ALA A 163 3.50 -3.91 16.49
N ALA A 164 3.37 -2.99 15.54
CA ALA A 164 2.11 -2.33 15.23
C ALA A 164 1.06 -3.34 14.72
N ALA A 165 1.42 -4.24 13.80
CA ALA A 165 0.52 -5.26 13.26
C ALA A 165 0.05 -6.23 14.35
N SER A 166 0.97 -6.69 15.22
CA SER A 166 0.65 -7.64 16.29
C SER A 166 -0.31 -7.04 17.32
N ILE A 167 -0.01 -5.82 17.80
CA ILE A 167 -0.83 -5.16 18.81
C ILE A 167 -2.19 -4.76 18.24
N SER A 168 -2.24 -4.21 17.03
CA SER A 168 -3.49 -3.84 16.36
C SER A 168 -4.41 -5.05 16.17
N THR A 169 -3.86 -6.19 15.71
CA THR A 169 -4.64 -7.42 15.51
C THR A 169 -5.18 -7.98 16.82
N LEU A 170 -4.39 -7.95 17.90
CA LEU A 170 -4.85 -8.38 19.23
C LEU A 170 -5.99 -7.51 19.76
N LEU A 171 -5.95 -6.20 19.52
CA LEU A 171 -7.02 -5.28 19.90
C LEU A 171 -8.28 -5.51 19.08
N LEU A 172 -8.15 -5.76 17.77
CA LEU A 172 -9.26 -6.13 16.90
C LEU A 172 -9.93 -7.43 17.34
N TRP A 173 -9.13 -8.43 17.70
CA TRP A 173 -9.65 -9.70 18.20
C TRP A 173 -10.43 -9.51 19.51
N ARG A 174 -9.87 -8.76 20.47
CA ARG A 174 -10.53 -8.50 21.77
C ARG A 174 -11.81 -7.66 21.67
N THR A 175 -11.86 -6.72 20.73
CA THR A 175 -13.06 -5.89 20.53
C THR A 175 -14.17 -6.70 19.87
N LYS A 176 -13.83 -7.57 18.91
CA LYS A 176 -14.80 -8.44 18.23
C LYS A 176 -15.42 -9.49 19.16
N THR A 177 -14.63 -10.10 20.05
CA THR A 177 -15.16 -11.08 21.03
C THR A 177 -16.12 -10.41 22.02
N ARG A 178 -15.81 -9.20 22.47
CA ARG A 178 -16.66 -8.45 23.41
C ARG A 178 -18.02 -8.02 22.84
N THR A 179 -18.14 -7.88 21.51
CA THR A 179 -19.41 -7.55 20.83
C THR A 179 -20.26 -8.78 20.52
N GLN A 180 -19.70 -10.00 20.58
CA GLN A 180 -20.46 -11.24 20.37
C GLN A 180 -21.06 -11.82 21.67
N ASP A 181 -20.56 -11.40 22.84
CA ASP A 181 -21.06 -11.80 24.16
C ASP A 181 -22.16 -10.86 24.71
N GLN A 182 -22.62 -9.86 23.94
CA GLN A 182 -23.72 -8.95 24.28
C GLN A 182 -24.91 -9.16 23.34
#